data_AF-A0A831P4C8-F1
#
_entry.id   AF-A0A831P4C8-F1
#
_cell.length_a   1.000
_cell.length_b   1.000
_cell.length_c   1.000
_cell.angle_alpha   90.00
_cell.angle_beta   90.00
_cell.angle_gamma   90.00
#
_symmetry.space_group_name_H-M   'P 1'
#
loop_
_entity.id
_entity.type
_entity.pdbx_description
1 polymer ?
#
loop_
_entity_poly.entity_id
_entity_poly.type
_entity_poly.pdbx_seq_one_letter_code
_entity_poly.pdbx_strand_id
1 'polypeptide(L)'
;MNTVTGVQQLRSLVREFMRSYRDQSRIRNWWRDPLLVTARIDERFNILPRIASEEHILPQNLLPEAKTLIVFFVPFVKELVEENITGPFPCRNWGLAYEATNELIGQICERIKSILAVQGYMCALTPATHNF
;
A
#
# COMPACT_ATOMS: atom_id res chain seq x y z
N MET A 1 1.67 -6.53 -23.55
CA MET A 1 1.09 -6.05 -22.28
C MET A 1 1.55 -6.99 -21.18
N ASN A 2 2.06 -6.50 -20.05
CA ASN A 2 2.53 -7.34 -18.95
C ASN A 2 1.32 -7.92 -18.20
N THR A 3 1.04 -9.20 -18.40
CA THR A 3 -0.02 -9.93 -17.71
C THR A 3 0.43 -10.29 -16.30
N VAL A 4 -0.35 -9.94 -15.28
CA VAL A 4 -0.12 -10.39 -13.90
C VAL A 4 -0.83 -11.73 -13.71
N THR A 5 -0.07 -12.81 -13.55
CA THR A 5 -0.63 -14.17 -13.37
C THR A 5 -0.49 -14.69 -11.95
N GLY A 6 0.17 -13.94 -11.06
CA GLY A 6 0.39 -14.33 -9.67
C GLY A 6 1.06 -13.25 -8.82
N VAL A 7 1.25 -13.57 -7.53
CA VAL A 7 1.78 -12.64 -6.52
C VAL A 7 3.20 -12.15 -6.83
N GLN A 8 4.02 -12.96 -7.52
CA GLN A 8 5.38 -12.55 -7.85
C GLN A 8 5.41 -11.46 -8.92
N GLN A 9 4.52 -11.53 -9.91
CA GLN A 9 4.35 -10.47 -10.89
C GLN A 9 3.83 -9.18 -10.25
N LEU A 10 2.90 -9.27 -9.27
CA LEU A 10 2.48 -8.10 -8.49
C LEU A 10 3.65 -7.48 -7.73
N ARG A 11 4.48 -8.29 -7.06
CA ARG A 11 5.68 -7.81 -6.35
C ARG A 11 6.66 -7.11 -7.28
N SER A 12 6.96 -7.70 -8.43
CA SER A 12 7.84 -7.07 -9.43
C SER A 12 7.26 -5.77 -9.94
N LEU A 13 5.95 -5.76 -10.27
CA LEU A 13 5.25 -4.56 -10.74
C LEU A 13 5.32 -3.41 -9.72
N VAL A 14 5.08 -3.68 -8.44
CA VAL A 14 5.15 -2.64 -7.40
C VAL A 14 6.60 -2.18 -7.18
N ARG A 15 7.57 -3.10 -7.19
CA ARG A 15 9.00 -2.76 -7.06
C ARG A 15 9.48 -1.89 -8.22
N GLU A 16 9.16 -2.26 -9.45
CA GLU A 16 9.51 -1.51 -10.67
C GLU A 16 8.83 -0.14 -10.70
N PHE A 17 7.56 -0.08 -10.32
CA PHE A 17 6.83 1.17 -10.20
C PHE A 17 7.50 2.11 -9.18
N MET A 18 7.83 1.61 -7.99
CA MET A 18 8.53 2.41 -6.99
C MET A 18 9.93 2.86 -7.42
N ARG A 19 10.67 2.04 -8.17
CA ARG A 19 11.96 2.45 -8.76
C ARG A 19 11.77 3.60 -9.74
N SER A 20 10.82 3.44 -10.67
CA SER A 20 10.49 4.47 -11.66
C SER A 20 10.01 5.77 -11.00
N TYR A 21 9.18 5.65 -9.96
CA TYR A 21 8.69 6.80 -9.19
C TYR A 21 9.85 7.58 -8.58
N ARG A 22 10.83 6.91 -7.95
CA ARG A 22 12.04 7.55 -7.40
C ARG A 22 12.84 8.29 -8.47
N ASP A 23 13.06 7.64 -9.62
CA ASP A 23 13.90 8.20 -10.69
C ASP A 23 13.26 9.42 -11.37
N GLN A 24 11.93 9.46 -11.43
CA GLN A 24 11.17 10.58 -12.00
C GLN A 24 10.94 11.71 -10.98
N SER A 25 10.81 11.35 -9.71
CA SER A 25 10.56 12.29 -8.64
C SER A 25 11.84 13.05 -8.27
N ARG A 26 11.78 14.38 -8.18
CA ARG A 26 12.92 15.19 -7.69
C ARG A 26 13.09 15.16 -6.17
N ILE A 27 12.41 14.24 -5.49
CA ILE A 27 12.42 14.13 -4.03
C ILE A 27 13.51 13.17 -3.57
N ARG A 28 13.97 13.35 -2.34
CA ARG A 28 14.86 12.41 -1.68
C ARG A 28 14.17 11.04 -1.60
N ASN A 29 14.92 9.97 -1.87
CA ASN A 29 14.39 8.63 -1.69
C ASN A 29 14.19 8.32 -0.20
N TRP A 30 12.93 8.12 0.19
CA TRP A 30 12.55 7.80 1.57
C TRP A 30 12.36 6.32 1.83
N TRP A 31 12.28 5.49 0.79
CA TRP A 31 11.78 4.12 0.93
C TRP A 31 12.83 3.05 0.61
N ARG A 32 12.64 1.88 1.19
CA ARG A 32 13.29 0.63 0.80
C ARG A 32 12.42 -0.11 -0.23
N ASP A 33 12.79 -1.34 -0.55
CA ASP A 33 11.94 -2.22 -1.38
C ASP A 33 10.66 -2.59 -0.61
N PRO A 34 9.50 -2.60 -1.28
CA PRO A 34 8.23 -2.92 -0.66
C PRO A 34 8.09 -4.42 -0.38
N LEU A 35 7.23 -4.75 0.58
CA LEU A 35 6.70 -6.09 0.75
C LEU A 35 5.26 -6.12 0.23
N LEU A 36 4.90 -7.16 -0.52
CA LEU A 36 3.52 -7.38 -0.97
C LEU A 36 3.13 -8.83 -0.71
N VAL A 37 1.93 -9.03 -0.19
CA VAL A 37 1.36 -10.34 0.11
C VAL A 37 -0.10 -10.37 -0.33
N THR A 38 -0.60 -11.59 -0.49
CA THR A 38 -2.00 -11.83 -0.82
C THR A 38 -2.59 -12.83 0.15
N ALA A 39 -3.85 -12.66 0.50
CA ALA A 39 -4.61 -13.62 1.30
C ALA A 39 -5.93 -13.94 0.59
N ARG A 40 -6.39 -15.18 0.73
CA ARG A 40 -7.77 -15.54 0.43
C ARG A 40 -8.67 -14.87 1.47
N ILE A 41 -9.78 -14.30 1.01
CA ILE A 41 -10.82 -13.78 1.90
C ILE A 41 -11.68 -14.96 2.38
N ASP A 42 -11.70 -15.17 3.69
CA ASP A 42 -12.41 -16.23 4.39
C ASP A 42 -12.84 -15.78 5.80
N GLU A 43 -13.41 -16.68 6.59
CA GLU A 43 -14.00 -16.38 7.89
C GLU A 43 -13.03 -15.79 8.92
N ARG A 44 -11.71 -15.89 8.69
CA ARG A 44 -10.70 -15.30 9.59
C ARG A 44 -10.80 -13.78 9.66
N PHE A 45 -11.39 -13.12 8.67
CA PHE A 45 -11.61 -11.67 8.69
C PHE A 45 -12.79 -11.25 9.57
N ASN A 46 -13.72 -12.17 9.88
CA ASN A 46 -14.92 -11.86 10.66
C ASN A 46 -14.63 -11.47 12.11
N ILE A 47 -13.41 -11.73 12.59
CA ILE A 47 -12.96 -11.34 13.93
C ILE A 47 -12.66 -9.84 14.05
N LEU A 48 -12.35 -9.16 12.93
CA LEU A 48 -11.81 -7.80 12.92
C LEU A 48 -12.74 -6.76 13.57
N PRO A 49 -14.09 -6.82 13.38
CA PRO A 49 -15.00 -5.95 14.10
C PRO A 49 -14.89 -6.03 15.62
N ARG A 50 -14.46 -7.20 16.15
CA ARG A 50 -14.34 -7.43 17.59
C ARG A 50 -12.98 -7.04 18.17
N ILE A 51 -11.90 -7.22 17.41
CA ILE A 51 -10.53 -7.07 17.93
C ILE A 51 -9.84 -5.78 17.47
N ALA A 52 -10.33 -5.13 16.43
CA ALA A 52 -9.72 -3.92 15.87
C ALA A 52 -10.62 -2.68 16.08
N SER A 53 -11.86 -2.72 15.59
CA SER A 53 -12.85 -1.64 15.75
C SER A 53 -14.22 -2.16 15.35
N GLU A 54 -15.30 -1.81 16.05
CA GLU A 54 -16.67 -2.20 15.67
C GLU A 54 -17.03 -1.77 14.24
N GLU A 55 -16.47 -0.65 13.79
CA GLU A 55 -16.66 -0.09 12.44
C GLU A 55 -15.63 -0.61 11.42
N HIS A 56 -14.87 -1.66 11.76
CA HIS A 56 -13.86 -2.20 10.86
C HIS A 56 -14.51 -2.73 9.57
N ILE A 57 -14.15 -2.12 8.44
CA ILE A 57 -14.65 -2.46 7.12
C ILE A 57 -14.19 -3.87 6.74
N LEU A 58 -15.13 -4.78 6.44
CA LEU A 58 -14.81 -6.10 5.89
C LEU A 58 -14.58 -6.01 4.37
N PRO A 59 -13.78 -6.91 3.79
CA PRO A 59 -13.52 -6.90 2.34
C PRO A 59 -14.79 -6.90 1.49
N GLN A 60 -15.82 -7.63 1.92
CA GLN A 60 -17.11 -7.73 1.22
C GLN A 60 -17.93 -6.44 1.30
N ASN A 61 -17.68 -5.56 2.27
CA ASN A 61 -18.30 -4.24 2.30
C ASN A 61 -17.72 -3.31 1.23
N LEU A 62 -16.46 -3.53 0.80
CA LEU A 62 -15.82 -2.76 -0.28
C LEU A 62 -16.14 -3.35 -1.66
N LEU A 63 -16.15 -4.68 -1.77
CA LEU A 63 -16.46 -5.39 -3.01
C LEU A 63 -17.21 -6.69 -2.65
N PRO A 64 -18.53 -6.78 -2.90
CA PRO A 64 -19.36 -7.90 -2.43
C PRO A 64 -18.83 -9.29 -2.79
N GLU A 65 -18.24 -9.45 -3.97
CA GLU A 65 -17.72 -10.72 -4.48
C GLU A 65 -16.21 -10.93 -4.24
N ALA A 66 -15.57 -10.09 -3.41
CA ALA A 66 -14.13 -10.14 -3.18
C ALA A 66 -13.65 -11.53 -2.73
N LYS A 67 -12.59 -12.04 -3.40
CA LYS A 67 -11.98 -13.35 -3.09
C LYS A 67 -10.54 -13.26 -2.58
N THR A 68 -9.84 -12.20 -2.93
CA THR A 68 -8.42 -12.00 -2.61
C THR A 68 -8.20 -10.61 -2.02
N LEU A 69 -7.48 -10.55 -0.91
CA LEU A 69 -6.95 -9.32 -0.35
C LEU A 69 -5.50 -9.17 -0.79
N ILE A 70 -5.13 -7.99 -1.29
CA ILE A 70 -3.74 -7.62 -1.62
C ILE A 70 -3.31 -6.59 -0.58
N VAL A 71 -2.20 -6.87 0.12
CA VAL A 71 -1.64 -5.97 1.14
C VAL A 71 -0.19 -5.71 0.78
N PHE A 72 0.24 -4.46 0.91
CA PHE A 72 1.63 -4.09 0.75
C PHE A 72 2.09 -3.18 1.88
N PHE A 73 3.40 -3.20 2.12
CA PHE A 73 4.08 -2.39 3.11
C PHE A 73 5.27 -1.70 2.45
N VAL A 74 5.40 -0.40 2.69
CA VAL A 74 6.48 0.43 2.14
C VAL A 74 7.40 0.86 3.30
N PRO A 75 8.50 0.15 3.55
CA PRO A 75 9.41 0.52 4.63
C PRO A 75 10.18 1.79 4.31
N PHE A 76 10.34 2.66 5.31
CA PHE A 76 11.27 3.79 5.22
C PHE A 76 12.74 3.34 5.28
N VAL A 77 13.63 4.17 4.72
CA VAL A 77 15.08 4.07 4.89
C VAL A 77 15.46 4.26 6.37
N LYS A 78 16.51 3.59 6.83
CA LYS A 78 16.85 3.54 8.27
C LYS A 78 17.24 4.91 8.80
N GLU A 79 17.91 5.69 7.97
CA GLU A 79 18.40 7.03 8.29
C GLU A 79 17.26 7.98 8.63
N LEU A 80 16.11 7.85 7.96
CA LEU A 80 14.92 8.64 8.29
C LEU A 80 14.35 8.25 9.65
N VAL A 81 14.32 6.94 9.94
CA VAL A 81 13.84 6.43 11.23
C VAL A 81 14.74 6.92 12.35
N GLU A 82 16.06 6.81 12.19
CA GLU A 82 17.05 7.29 13.14
C GLU A 82 16.94 8.81 13.39
N GLU A 83 16.78 9.59 12.31
CA GLU A 83 16.56 11.04 12.39
C GLU A 83 15.29 11.41 13.17
N ASN A 84 14.23 10.61 13.06
CA ASN A 84 12.93 10.88 13.68
C ASN A 84 12.81 10.39 15.15
N ILE A 85 13.81 9.69 15.70
CA ILE A 85 13.75 9.17 17.08
C ILE A 85 13.92 10.29 18.12
N THR A 86 14.67 11.34 17.79
CA THR A 86 15.15 12.31 18.79
C THR A 86 14.14 13.42 19.05
N GLY A 87 13.85 13.67 20.34
CA GLY A 87 13.03 14.79 20.78
C GLY A 87 11.53 14.47 20.83
N PRO A 88 10.72 15.45 21.28
CA PRO A 88 9.29 15.24 21.48
C PRO A 88 8.43 15.43 20.21
N PHE A 89 9.02 15.90 19.11
CA PHE A 89 8.30 16.23 17.88
C PHE A 89 8.89 15.49 16.68
N PRO A 90 8.08 15.15 15.66
CA PRO A 90 8.60 14.56 14.44
C PRO A 90 9.60 15.47 13.74
N CYS A 91 10.65 14.89 13.16
CA CYS A 91 11.61 15.66 12.38
C CYS A 91 10.97 16.17 11.08
N ARG A 92 11.53 17.23 10.50
CA ARG A 92 11.01 17.78 9.23
C ARG A 92 10.96 16.75 8.11
N ASN A 93 11.98 15.90 8.02
CA ASN A 93 12.07 14.88 6.99
C ASN A 93 11.00 13.79 7.15
N TRP A 94 10.54 13.53 8.39
CA TRP A 94 9.42 12.64 8.62
C TRP A 94 8.14 13.16 7.97
N GLY A 95 7.81 14.44 8.17
CA GLY A 95 6.62 15.05 7.54
C GLY A 95 6.67 14.97 6.02
N LEU A 96 7.81 15.32 5.41
CA LEU A 96 7.99 15.22 3.96
C LEU A 96 7.89 13.78 3.44
N ALA A 97 8.50 12.83 4.16
CA ALA A 97 8.45 11.43 3.79
C ALA A 97 7.03 10.88 3.91
N TYR A 98 6.29 11.27 4.94
CA TYR A 98 4.91 10.89 5.16
C TYR A 98 3.99 11.35 4.01
N GLU A 99 4.03 12.65 3.67
CA GLU A 99 3.23 13.19 2.56
C GLU A 99 3.54 12.47 1.24
N ALA A 100 4.83 12.33 0.90
CA ALA A 100 5.25 11.63 -0.30
C ALA A 100 4.82 10.15 -0.29
N THR A 101 4.77 9.51 0.88
CA THR A 101 4.35 8.11 1.01
C THR A 101 2.85 7.95 0.78
N ASN A 102 2.03 8.87 1.29
CA ASN A 102 0.58 8.83 1.08
C ASN A 102 0.24 8.96 -0.41
N GLU A 103 0.93 9.85 -1.13
CA GLU A 103 0.80 9.95 -2.57
C GLU A 103 1.24 8.64 -3.27
N LEU A 104 2.42 8.12 -2.91
CA LEU A 104 2.95 6.88 -3.48
C LEU A 104 2.02 5.68 -3.28
N ILE A 105 1.44 5.53 -2.08
CA ILE A 105 0.46 4.46 -1.75
C ILE A 105 -0.75 4.57 -2.67
N GLY A 106 -1.31 5.77 -2.85
CA GLY A 106 -2.44 6.00 -3.76
C GLY A 106 -2.12 5.59 -5.19
N GLN A 107 -0.94 5.97 -5.70
CA GLN A 107 -0.53 5.60 -7.05
C GLN A 107 -0.26 4.09 -7.21
N ILE A 108 0.31 3.43 -6.20
CA ILE A 108 0.48 1.96 -6.18
C ILE A 108 -0.89 1.28 -6.27
N CYS A 109 -1.85 1.71 -5.44
CA CYS A 109 -3.21 1.17 -5.43
C CYS A 109 -3.89 1.30 -6.80
N GLU A 110 -3.87 2.48 -7.40
CA GLU A 110 -4.46 2.71 -8.73
C GLU A 110 -3.75 1.92 -9.83
N ARG A 111 -2.43 1.76 -9.75
CA ARG A 111 -1.66 0.96 -10.71
C ARG A 111 -2.04 -0.53 -10.64
N ILE A 112 -2.17 -1.09 -9.44
CA ILE A 112 -2.61 -2.48 -9.24
C ILE A 112 -4.06 -2.65 -9.72
N LYS A 113 -4.96 -1.73 -9.37
CA LYS A 113 -6.35 -1.76 -9.82
C LYS A 113 -6.44 -1.74 -11.35
N SER A 114 -5.69 -0.84 -12.00
CA SER A 114 -5.69 -0.69 -13.45
C SER A 114 -5.20 -1.94 -14.17
N ILE A 115 -4.12 -2.58 -13.71
CA ILE A 115 -3.59 -3.79 -14.36
C ILE A 115 -4.56 -4.97 -14.21
N LEU A 116 -5.22 -5.09 -13.06
CA LEU A 116 -6.23 -6.12 -12.81
C LEU A 116 -7.49 -5.89 -13.65
N ALA A 117 -7.91 -4.64 -13.83
CA ALA A 117 -9.05 -4.27 -14.67
C ALA A 117 -8.83 -4.64 -16.14
N VAL A 118 -7.61 -4.43 -16.68
CA VAL A 118 -7.24 -4.88 -18.04
C VAL A 118 -7.40 -6.39 -18.22
N GLN A 119 -7.31 -7.16 -17.14
CA GLN A 119 -7.48 -8.61 -17.13
C GLN A 119 -8.91 -9.05 -16.80
N GLY A 120 -9.86 -8.11 -16.67
CA GLY A 120 -11.27 -8.38 -16.38
C GLY A 120 -11.61 -8.57 -14.90
N TYR A 121 -10.69 -8.27 -13.99
CA TYR A 121 -10.97 -8.35 -12.55
C TYR A 121 -11.51 -7.05 -11.98
N MET A 122 -12.49 -7.16 -11.08
CA MET A 122 -12.93 -6.05 -10.24
C MET A 122 -12.00 -5.89 -9.03
N CYS A 123 -11.65 -4.65 -8.70
CA CYS A 123 -10.80 -4.32 -7.57
C CYS A 123 -11.31 -3.04 -6.90
N ALA A 124 -11.57 -3.13 -5.60
CA ALA A 124 -11.89 -1.99 -4.74
C ALA A 124 -10.67 -1.59 -3.93
N LEU A 125 -10.54 -0.30 -3.64
CA LEU A 125 -9.46 0.26 -2.82
C LEU A 125 -9.98 0.58 -1.42
N THR A 126 -9.11 0.51 -0.42
CA THR A 126 -9.41 1.04 0.91
C THR A 126 -9.49 2.57 0.83
N PRO A 127 -10.48 3.22 1.47
CA PRO A 127 -10.53 4.67 1.56
C PRO A 127 -9.24 5.22 2.18
N ALA A 128 -8.83 6.42 1.75
CA ALA A 128 -7.75 7.12 2.44
C ALA A 128 -8.17 7.40 3.89
N THR A 129 -7.36 6.96 4.84
CA THR A 129 -7.49 7.39 6.23
C THR A 129 -6.95 8.82 6.35
N HIS A 130 -7.51 9.62 7.27
CA HIS A 130 -7.15 11.03 7.44
C HIS A 130 -5.63 11.28 7.37
N ASN A 131 -5.21 12.29 6.62
CA ASN A 131 -3.88 12.87 6.76
C ASN A 131 -3.83 13.53 8.15
N PHE A 132 -2.87 13.14 9.00
CA PHE A 132 -2.65 13.75 10.32
C PHE A 132 -2.14 15.18 10.20
#